data_AF-A0A6I4UEB2-F1
#
_entry.id   AF-A0A6I4UEB2-F1
#
_cell.length_a   1.000
_cell.length_b   1.000
_cell.length_c   1.000
_cell.angle_alpha   90.00
_cell.angle_beta   90.00
_cell.angle_gamma   90.00
#
_symmetry.space_group_name_H-M   'P 1'
#
loop_
_entity.id
_entity.type
_entity.pdbx_description
1 polymer ?
#
loop_
_entity_poly.entity_id
_entity_poly.type
_entity_poly.pdbx_seq_one_letter_code
_entity_poly.pdbx_strand_id
1 'polypeptide(L)'
;MEQQTVVREIEVRAKASRISIAELCRRAGISPDTFHKWKKTERNPNPPGANLHSIGALYRVLEAIDAEDAKRLRKGGKAVAA
;
A
#
# COMPACT_ATOMS: atom_id res chain seq x y z
N MET A 1 14.29 -3.79 10.89
CA MET A 1 13.44 -3.98 9.69
C MET A 1 14.27 -3.66 8.47
N GLU A 2 14.33 -4.57 7.51
CA GLU A 2 15.03 -4.38 6.24
C GLU A 2 14.10 -3.61 5.28
N GLN A 3 14.55 -2.48 4.73
CA GLN A 3 13.69 -1.56 3.97
C GLN A 3 13.02 -2.22 2.76
N GLN A 4 13.73 -3.11 2.04
CA GLN A 4 13.17 -3.78 0.87
C GLN A 4 12.09 -4.77 1.28
N THR A 5 12.21 -5.42 2.44
CA THR A 5 11.15 -6.23 3.03
C THR A 5 9.87 -5.41 3.27
N VAL A 6 9.99 -4.20 3.84
CA VAL A 6 8.83 -3.30 4.06
C VAL A 6 8.20 -2.87 2.74
N VAL A 7 9.02 -2.44 1.77
CA VAL A 7 8.55 -2.03 0.44
C VAL A 7 7.81 -3.18 -0.25
N ARG A 8 8.37 -4.39 -0.19
CA ARG A 8 7.75 -5.59 -0.78
C ARG A 8 6.45 -5.98 -0.06
N GLU A 9 6.38 -5.84 1.26
CA GLU A 9 5.14 -6.10 1.99
C GLU A 9 4.03 -5.15 1.55
N ILE A 10 4.33 -3.85 1.42
CA ILE A 10 3.37 -2.84 0.95
C ILE A 10 2.89 -3.18 -0.46
N GLU A 11 3.77 -3.61 -1.37
CA GLU A 11 3.40 -4.06 -2.72
C GLU A 11 2.46 -5.27 -2.71
N VAL A 12 2.76 -6.27 -1.87
CA VAL A 12 1.92 -7.47 -1.73
C VAL A 12 0.54 -7.11 -1.20
N ARG A 13 0.47 -6.28 -0.15
CA ARG A 13 -0.80 -5.84 0.43
C ARG A 13 -1.63 -5.00 -0.54
N ALA A 14 -1.01 -4.01 -1.20
CA ALA A 14 -1.70 -3.21 -2.22
C ALA A 14 -2.29 -4.09 -3.34
N LYS A 15 -1.54 -5.10 -3.79
CA LYS A 15 -2.02 -6.08 -4.76
C LYS A 15 -3.19 -6.91 -4.22
N ALA A 16 -3.12 -7.37 -2.97
CA ALA A 16 -4.20 -8.12 -2.33
C ALA A 16 -5.49 -7.28 -2.24
N SER A 17 -5.37 -6.00 -1.90
CA SER A 17 -6.48 -5.04 -1.82
C SER A 17 -6.88 -4.45 -3.19
N ARG A 18 -6.34 -4.98 -4.30
CA ARG A 18 -6.66 -4.59 -5.70
C ARG A 18 -6.48 -3.09 -6.00
N ILE A 19 -5.52 -2.44 -5.34
CA ILE A 19 -5.17 -1.02 -5.54
C ILE A 19 -3.75 -0.91 -6.12
N SER A 20 -3.54 0.05 -7.02
CA SER A 20 -2.20 0.33 -7.53
C SER A 20 -1.35 1.08 -6.50
N ILE A 21 -0.02 0.90 -6.54
CA ILE A 21 0.89 1.64 -5.66
C ILE A 21 0.75 3.15 -5.84
N ALA A 22 0.55 3.62 -7.08
CA ALA A 22 0.35 5.03 -7.36
C ALA A 22 -0.91 5.56 -6.65
N GLU A 23 -2.01 4.82 -6.70
CA GLU A 23 -3.25 5.20 -6.01
C GLU A 23 -3.10 5.14 -4.49
N LEU A 24 -2.41 4.12 -3.96
CA LEU A 24 -2.10 4.02 -2.54
C LEU A 24 -1.28 5.23 -2.06
N CYS A 25 -0.24 5.60 -2.81
CA CYS A 25 0.60 6.75 -2.50
C CYS A 25 -0.21 8.06 -2.52
N ARG A 26 -1.05 8.26 -3.55
CA ARG A 26 -1.93 9.45 -3.64
C ARG A 26 -2.85 9.57 -2.43
N ARG A 27 -3.48 8.47 -2.00
CA ARG A 27 -4.34 8.44 -0.80
C ARG A 27 -3.57 8.69 0.50
N ALA A 28 -2.31 8.30 0.55
CA ALA A 28 -1.43 8.53 1.69
C ALA A 28 -0.76 9.92 1.68
N GLY A 29 -1.03 10.76 0.66
CA GLY A 29 -0.38 12.07 0.51
C GLY A 29 1.10 11.98 0.11
N ILE A 30 1.51 10.86 -0.48
CA ILE A 30 2.90 10.57 -0.89
C ILE A 30 2.96 10.58 -2.42
N SER A 31 4.02 11.17 -2.97
CA SER A 31 4.26 11.06 -4.41
C SER A 31 4.64 9.61 -4.77
N PRO A 32 4.08 9.02 -5.83
CA PRO A 32 4.50 7.71 -6.31
C PRO A 32 6.02 7.65 -6.58
N ASP A 33 6.61 8.75 -7.04
CA ASP A 33 8.06 8.85 -7.27
C ASP A 33 8.87 8.62 -5.99
N THR A 34 8.38 9.12 -4.84
CA THR A 34 8.99 8.90 -3.52
C THR A 34 9.04 7.41 -3.17
N PHE A 35 7.95 6.68 -3.41
CA PHE A 35 7.91 5.23 -3.18
C PHE A 35 8.85 4.49 -4.14
N HIS A 36 8.90 4.92 -5.41
CA HIS A 36 9.80 4.32 -6.39
C HIS A 36 11.28 4.49 -6.02
N LYS A 37 11.66 5.62 -5.41
CA LYS A 37 13.01 5.86 -4.89
C LYS A 37 13.41 4.93 -3.74
N TRP A 38 12.46 4.37 -3.00
CA TRP A 38 12.76 3.42 -1.93
C TRP A 38 13.12 2.01 -2.43
N LYS A 39 12.81 1.71 -3.70
CA LYS A 39 13.13 0.42 -4.32
C LYS A 39 14.58 0.35 -4.73
N LYS A 40 15.23 -0.74 -4.35
CA LYS A 40 16.56 -1.09 -4.86
C LYS A 40 16.42 -1.59 -6.31
N THR A 41 17.09 -0.91 -7.22
CA THR A 41 17.12 -1.28 -8.65
C THR A 41 18.55 -1.15 -9.17
N GLU A 42 18.83 -1.65 -10.38
CA GLU A 42 20.16 -1.46 -11.01
C GLU A 42 20.53 0.02 -11.15
N ARG A 43 19.54 0.89 -11.38
CA ARG A 43 19.72 2.35 -11.47
C ARG A 43 19.67 3.06 -10.11
N ASN A 44 19.34 2.34 -9.03
CA ASN A 44 19.26 2.84 -7.66
C ASN A 44 19.77 1.77 -6.68
N PRO A 45 21.09 1.52 -6.65
CA PRO A 45 21.67 0.43 -5.86
C PRO A 45 21.64 0.71 -4.35
N ASN A 46 21.57 1.99 -3.96
CA ASN A 46 21.52 2.44 -2.56
C ASN A 46 20.31 3.38 -2.36
N PRO A 47 19.08 2.84 -2.27
CA PRO A 47 17.89 3.67 -2.14
C PRO A 47 17.91 4.48 -0.84
N PRO A 48 17.43 5.74 -0.85
CA PRO A 48 17.26 6.51 0.36
C PRO A 48 16.33 5.80 1.35
N GLY A 49 16.63 5.99 2.64
CA GLY A 49 15.82 5.51 3.75
C GLY A 49 14.36 5.91 3.62
N ALA A 50 13.44 4.95 3.66
CA ALA A 50 12.01 5.25 3.74
C ALA A 50 11.67 5.88 5.10
N ASN A 51 11.00 7.03 5.10
CA ASN A 51 10.60 7.71 6.33
C ASN A 51 9.49 6.92 7.04
N LEU A 52 9.65 6.66 8.35
CA LEU A 52 8.65 5.99 9.19
C LEU A 52 7.28 6.66 9.12
N HIS A 53 7.24 7.99 9.00
CA HIS A 53 5.98 8.72 8.85
C HIS A 53 5.24 8.31 7.56
N SER A 54 5.96 8.25 6.44
CA SER A 54 5.40 7.89 5.14
C SER A 54 5.02 6.40 5.09
N ILE A 55 5.83 5.53 5.69
CA ILE A 55 5.48 4.11 5.85
C ILE A 55 4.19 3.97 6.67
N GLY A 56 4.08 4.66 7.80
CA GLY A 56 2.89 4.65 8.64
C GLY A 56 1.63 5.16 7.92
N ALA A 57 1.78 6.19 7.08
CA ALA A 57 0.67 6.70 6.26
C ALA A 57 0.18 5.64 5.25
N LEU A 58 1.09 4.91 4.59
CA LEU A 58 0.72 3.83 3.66
C LEU A 58 -0.03 2.70 4.37
N TYR A 59 0.45 2.26 5.55
CA TYR A 59 -0.24 1.23 6.32
C TYR A 59 -1.65 1.67 6.75
N ARG A 60 -1.83 2.90 7.23
CA ARG A 60 -3.17 3.42 7.61
C ARG A 60 -4.14 3.39 6.43
N VAL A 61 -3.66 3.73 5.23
CA VAL A 61 -4.50 3.68 4.03
C VAL A 61 -4.83 2.24 3.64
N LEU A 62 -3.87 1.32 3.72
CA LEU A 62 -4.13 -0.11 3.49
C LEU A 62 -5.19 -0.65 4.46
N GLU A 63 -5.06 -0.35 5.75
CA GLU A 63 -6.04 -0.75 6.77
C GLU A 63 -7.44 -0.18 6.49
N ALA A 64 -7.51 1.08 6.04
CA ALA A 64 -8.77 1.68 5.65
C ALA A 64 -9.40 0.96 4.44
N ILE A 65 -8.61 0.61 3.43
CA ILE A 65 -9.08 -0.12 2.25
C ILE A 65 -9.55 -1.52 2.62
N ASP A 66 -8.78 -2.25 3.43
CA ASP A 66 -9.15 -3.59 3.88
C ASP A 66 -10.46 -3.55 4.70
N ALA A 67 -10.65 -2.52 5.52
CA ALA A 67 -11.91 -2.30 6.23
C ALA A 67 -13.08 -1.97 5.29
N GLU A 68 -12.85 -1.20 4.22
CA GLU A 68 -13.88 -0.94 3.20
C GLU A 68 -14.23 -2.21 2.41
N ASP A 69 -13.24 -3.01 2.03
CA ASP A 69 -13.46 -4.26 1.29
C ASP A 69 -14.21 -5.29 2.14
N ALA A 70 -13.84 -5.43 3.42
CA ALA A 70 -14.57 -6.24 4.39
C ALA A 70 -16.02 -5.79 4.56
N LYS A 71 -16.28 -4.47 4.59
CA LYS A 71 -17.65 -3.93 4.63
C LYS A 71 -18.43 -4.25 3.35
N ARG A 72 -17.79 -4.14 2.17
CA ARG A 72 -18.40 -4.49 0.87
C ARG A 72 -18.77 -5.96 0.79
N LEU A 73 -17.89 -6.86 1.22
CA LEU A 73 -18.17 -8.29 1.29
C LEU A 73 -19.38 -8.59 2.19
N ARG A 74 -19.46 -7.97 3.38
CA ARG A 74 -20.61 -8.12 4.28
C ARG A 74 -21.92 -7.60 3.67
N LYS A 75 -21.88 -6.49 2.92
CA LYS A 75 -23.06 -5.89 2.28
C LYS A 75 -23.51 -6.66 1.04
N GLY A 76 -22.57 -7.13 0.22
CA GLY A 76 -22.84 -7.91 -0.99
C GLY A 76 -23.37 -9.31 -0.71
N GLY A 77 -22.88 -9.97 0.35
CA GLY A 77 -23.40 -11.28 0.77
C GLY A 77 -24.85 -11.24 1.25
N LYS A 78 -25.35 -10.09 1.70
CA LYS A 78 -26.75 -9.92 2.14
C LYS A 78 -27.74 -9.73 0.98
N ALA A 79 -27.26 -9.41 -0.23
CA ALA A 79 -28.12 -9.12 -1.38
C ALA A 79 -28.44 -10.35 -2.25
N VAL A 80 -27.74 -11.47 -2.09
CA VAL A 80 -27.94 -12.70 -2.89
C VAL A 80 -28.75 -13.77 -2.12
N ALA A 81 -29.12 -13.48 -0.87
CA ALA A 81 -29.98 -14.33 -0.05
C ALA A 81 -31.31 -13.61 0.21
N ALA A 82 -32.12 -13.45 -0.83
CA ALA A 82 -33.52 -13.04 -0.75
C ALA A 82 -34.30 -13.60 -1.94
#